data_AF-A0A2P2JDC0-F1
#
_entry.id   AF-A0A2P2JDC0-F1
#
_cell.length_a   1.000
_cell.length_b   1.000
_cell.length_c   1.000
_cell.angle_alpha   90.00
_cell.angle_beta   90.00
_cell.angle_gamma   90.00
#
_symmetry.space_group_name_H-M   'P 1'
#
loop_
_entity.id
_entity.type
_entity.pdbx_description
1 polymer ?
#
loop_
_entity_poly.entity_id
_entity_poly.type
_entity_poly.pdbx_seq_one_letter_code
_entity_poly.pdbx_strand_id
1 'polypeptide(L)'
;MIFYCWMQICYFFYKNIAFGFALFWFEAYASFSGQPAYNDWFMSFYNVFFTSLPVIALGVFDQDVSAWLCLKYPLLYQEGVQNVLFSWPRILGWMCNGVLTSVVIFFFTTNSMIDQAFRKDGQVADYQILGATMYTCVVWAVNCQMALSINYFTWIQHFFIWGSIALWYIFLVIFGFLPPNVSTTAYRVLVEACAPSAFHWLVILLVVISSLLPYFSYRAFQSRFRPMYHDIIQMRRAEGAEREISGELTAGVRL
;
A
#
# COMPACT_ATOMS: atom_id res chain seq x y z
N MET A 1 1.89 -20.57 5.56
CA MET A 1 1.94 -20.61 4.08
C MET A 1 0.56 -20.35 3.44
N ILE A 2 -0.50 -21.14 3.72
CA ILE A 2 -1.82 -20.97 3.08
C ILE A 2 -2.47 -19.60 3.38
N PHE A 3 -2.39 -19.11 4.62
CA PHE A 3 -2.95 -17.83 5.06
C PHE A 3 -2.38 -16.61 4.29
N TYR A 4 -1.08 -16.61 4.01
CA TYR A 4 -0.39 -15.49 3.39
C TYR A 4 -0.52 -15.48 1.87
N CYS A 5 -0.54 -16.66 1.24
CA CYS A 5 -0.95 -16.80 -0.16
C CYS A 5 -2.36 -16.21 -0.38
N TRP A 6 -3.27 -16.44 0.57
CA TRP A 6 -4.59 -15.83 0.53
C TRP A 6 -4.56 -14.31 0.67
N MET A 7 -3.84 -13.78 1.66
CA MET A 7 -3.69 -12.33 1.82
C MET A 7 -3.09 -11.68 0.57
N GLN A 8 -2.17 -12.34 -0.13
CA GLN A 8 -1.62 -11.86 -1.40
C GLN A 8 -2.68 -11.77 -2.50
N ILE A 9 -3.57 -12.76 -2.61
CA ILE A 9 -4.67 -12.73 -3.58
C ILE A 9 -5.62 -11.56 -3.27
N CYS A 10 -6.05 -11.40 -2.02
CA CYS A 10 -6.91 -10.29 -1.61
C CYS A 10 -6.24 -8.93 -1.84
N TYR A 11 -4.96 -8.82 -1.51
CA TYR A 11 -4.17 -7.62 -1.72
C TYR A 11 -4.00 -7.32 -3.23
N PHE A 12 -3.83 -8.35 -4.06
CA PHE A 12 -3.78 -8.21 -5.52
C PHE A 12 -5.09 -7.61 -6.06
N PHE A 13 -6.25 -8.09 -5.60
CA PHE A 13 -7.53 -7.49 -5.96
C PHE A 13 -7.64 -6.04 -5.47
N TYR A 14 -7.29 -5.79 -4.20
CA TYR A 14 -7.31 -4.46 -3.60
C TYR A 14 -6.49 -3.45 -4.42
N LYS A 15 -5.22 -3.76 -4.74
CA LYS A 15 -4.34 -2.81 -5.43
C LYS A 15 -4.80 -2.51 -6.87
N ASN A 16 -5.37 -3.49 -7.55
CA ASN A 16 -5.84 -3.35 -8.94
C ASN A 16 -7.14 -2.54 -8.96
N ILE A 17 -8.05 -2.79 -8.01
CA ILE A 17 -9.29 -2.03 -7.84
C ILE A 17 -8.97 -0.59 -7.44
N ALA A 18 -8.07 -0.37 -6.48
CA ALA A 18 -7.67 0.97 -6.07
C ALA A 18 -7.14 1.79 -7.26
N PHE A 19 -6.28 1.18 -8.08
CA PHE A 19 -5.74 1.82 -9.29
C PHE A 19 -6.80 2.04 -10.38
N GLY A 20 -7.57 1.00 -10.72
CA GLY A 20 -8.58 1.06 -11.78
C GLY A 20 -9.73 2.01 -11.45
N PHE A 21 -10.21 2.03 -10.20
CA PHE A 21 -11.24 2.98 -9.78
C PHE A 21 -10.71 4.41 -9.68
N ALA A 22 -9.44 4.63 -9.32
CA ALA A 22 -8.86 5.98 -9.35
C ALA A 22 -8.91 6.58 -10.77
N LEU A 23 -8.63 5.78 -11.80
CA LEU A 23 -8.83 6.16 -13.20
C LEU A 23 -10.31 6.40 -13.53
N PHE A 24 -11.20 5.52 -13.07
CA PHE A 24 -12.63 5.66 -13.31
C PHE A 24 -13.21 6.97 -12.75
N TRP A 25 -12.82 7.36 -11.53
CA TRP A 25 -13.26 8.64 -10.93
C TRP A 25 -12.73 9.83 -11.72
N PHE A 26 -11.50 9.73 -12.23
CA PHE A 26 -10.91 10.75 -13.07
C PHE A 26 -11.68 10.91 -14.39
N GLU A 27 -11.97 9.82 -15.09
CA GLU A 27 -12.76 9.84 -16.33
C GLU A 27 -14.17 10.39 -16.09
N ALA A 28 -14.79 10.05 -14.96
CA ALA A 28 -16.09 10.60 -14.59
C ALA A 28 -16.03 12.13 -14.39
N TYR A 29 -14.95 12.65 -13.79
CA TYR A 29 -14.72 14.09 -13.65
C TYR A 29 -14.47 14.77 -15.00
N ALA A 30 -13.76 14.09 -15.91
CA ALA A 30 -13.52 14.55 -17.28
C ALA A 30 -14.72 14.32 -18.23
N SER A 31 -15.93 14.06 -17.69
CA SER A 31 -17.16 13.81 -18.45
C SER A 31 -17.05 12.66 -19.47
N PHE A 32 -16.24 11.64 -19.16
CA PHE A 32 -15.95 10.50 -20.04
C PHE A 32 -15.43 10.91 -21.43
N SER A 33 -14.65 11.99 -21.49
CA SER A 33 -14.01 12.47 -22.72
C SER A 33 -12.90 11.54 -23.23
N GLY A 34 -12.48 10.53 -22.46
CA GLY A 34 -11.41 9.61 -22.81
C GLY A 34 -10.02 10.23 -22.67
N GLN A 35 -9.90 11.31 -21.89
CA GLN A 35 -8.62 11.94 -21.62
C GLN A 35 -7.87 11.14 -20.53
N PRO A 36 -6.69 10.58 -20.84
CA PRO A 36 -6.03 9.63 -19.94
C PRO A 36 -5.46 10.33 -18.71
N ALA A 37 -5.89 9.95 -17.50
CA ALA A 37 -5.42 10.55 -16.24
C ALA A 37 -3.91 10.35 -16.00
N TYR A 38 -3.41 9.21 -16.46
CA TYR A 38 -2.01 8.81 -16.33
C TYR A 38 -1.37 8.68 -17.71
N ASN A 39 -0.04 8.79 -17.75
CA ASN A 39 0.69 8.45 -18.96
C ASN A 39 0.61 6.93 -19.25
N ASP A 40 0.55 6.54 -20.51
CA ASP A 40 0.43 5.13 -20.93
C ASP A 40 1.55 4.24 -20.38
N TRP A 41 2.76 4.80 -20.24
CA TRP A 41 3.88 4.11 -19.61
C TRP A 41 3.63 3.86 -18.12
N PHE A 42 3.02 4.82 -17.42
CA PHE A 42 2.73 4.69 -15.98
C PHE A 42 1.71 3.59 -15.73
N MET A 43 0.68 3.49 -16.59
CA MET A 43 -0.31 2.42 -16.52
C MET A 43 0.32 1.04 -16.78
N SER A 44 1.18 0.94 -17.80
CA SER A 44 1.83 -0.32 -18.18
C SER A 44 2.80 -0.81 -17.11
N PHE A 45 3.59 0.08 -16.51
CA PHE A 45 4.60 -0.31 -15.51
C PHE A 45 4.03 -0.53 -14.10
N TYR A 46 2.82 -0.04 -13.80
CA TYR A 46 2.16 -0.20 -12.50
C TYR A 46 2.09 -1.66 -12.06
N ASN A 47 1.56 -2.52 -12.93
CA ASN A 47 1.35 -3.93 -12.62
C ASN A 47 2.64 -4.77 -12.75
N VAL A 48 3.60 -4.34 -13.56
CA VAL A 48 4.79 -5.14 -13.92
C VAL A 48 5.98 -4.90 -12.98
N PHE A 49 6.24 -3.65 -12.58
CA PHE A 49 7.44 -3.33 -11.78
C PHE A 49 7.09 -2.80 -10.39
N PHE A 50 6.18 -1.83 -10.31
CA PHE A 50 5.98 -1.11 -9.05
C PHE A 50 5.20 -1.94 -8.02
N THR A 51 4.25 -2.76 -8.44
CA THR A 51 3.36 -3.46 -7.50
C THR A 51 3.48 -4.98 -7.50
N SER A 52 4.22 -5.58 -8.43
CA SER A 52 4.45 -7.04 -8.47
C SER A 52 5.65 -7.45 -7.62
N LEU A 53 6.75 -6.67 -7.65
CA LEU A 53 7.99 -6.99 -6.96
C LEU A 53 7.79 -7.19 -5.45
N PRO A 54 7.09 -6.29 -4.73
CA PRO A 54 6.84 -6.49 -3.30
C PRO A 54 5.92 -7.68 -3.03
N VAL A 55 4.93 -7.92 -3.89
CA VAL A 55 3.97 -9.04 -3.76
C VAL A 55 4.64 -10.38 -4.00
N ILE A 56 5.52 -10.47 -5.00
CA ILE A 56 6.29 -11.69 -5.30
C ILE A 56 7.30 -11.95 -4.20
N ALA A 57 7.98 -10.90 -3.70
CA ALA A 57 8.90 -11.05 -2.57
C ALA A 57 8.19 -11.56 -1.31
N LEU A 58 7.00 -11.05 -1.00
CA LEU A 58 6.13 -11.63 0.03
C LEU A 58 5.70 -13.07 -0.32
N GLY A 59 5.42 -13.37 -1.58
CA GLY A 59 5.10 -14.74 -2.02
C GLY A 59 6.20 -15.75 -1.69
N VAL A 60 7.45 -15.37 -1.94
CA VAL A 60 8.60 -16.28 -1.90
C VAL A 60 9.28 -16.31 -0.52
N PHE A 61 9.44 -15.16 0.12
CA PHE A 61 10.25 -15.02 1.33
C PHE A 61 9.46 -14.99 2.64
N ASP A 62 8.13 -15.04 2.57
CA ASP A 62 7.27 -14.99 3.76
C ASP A 62 7.14 -16.37 4.41
N GLN A 63 8.10 -16.67 5.30
CA GLN A 63 8.08 -17.83 6.18
C GLN A 63 7.77 -17.39 7.61
N ASP A 64 6.50 -17.08 7.86
CA ASP A 64 6.08 -16.48 9.14
C ASP A 64 6.09 -17.43 10.35
N VAL A 65 6.26 -18.72 10.12
CA VAL A 65 6.22 -19.71 11.19
C VAL A 65 7.37 -20.68 10.94
N SER A 66 8.32 -20.73 11.88
CA SER A 66 9.32 -21.79 11.89
C SER A 66 8.59 -23.14 11.74
N ALA A 67 9.08 -24.03 10.88
CA ALA A 67 8.41 -25.31 10.60
C ALA A 67 8.01 -26.06 11.89
N TRP A 68 8.81 -25.88 12.94
CA TRP A 68 8.57 -26.40 14.28
C TRP A 68 7.28 -25.88 14.95
N LEU A 69 6.97 -24.58 14.83
CA LEU A 69 5.76 -24.00 15.46
C LEU A 69 4.48 -24.42 14.71
N CYS A 70 4.55 -24.64 13.40
CA CYS A 70 3.45 -25.26 12.63
C CYS A 70 3.12 -26.67 13.12
N LEU A 71 4.14 -27.45 13.48
CA LEU A 71 3.95 -28.79 14.05
C LEU A 71 3.37 -28.73 15.48
N LYS A 72 3.75 -27.73 16.27
CA LYS A 72 3.28 -27.56 17.66
C LYS A 72 1.81 -27.15 17.75
N TYR A 73 1.29 -26.39 16.78
CA TYR A 73 -0.10 -25.90 16.77
C TYR A 73 -0.84 -26.29 15.48
N PRO A 74 -1.35 -27.53 15.39
CA PRO A 74 -2.05 -28.01 14.19
C PRO A 74 -3.35 -27.24 13.89
N LEU A 75 -3.92 -26.54 14.87
CA LEU A 75 -5.10 -25.69 14.67
C LEU A 75 -4.88 -24.58 13.62
N LEU A 76 -3.65 -24.09 13.42
CA LEU A 76 -3.39 -23.11 12.34
C LEU A 76 -3.68 -23.69 10.94
N TYR A 77 -3.58 -25.01 10.77
CA TYR A 77 -3.85 -25.67 9.50
C TYR A 77 -5.35 -25.86 9.24
N GLN A 78 -6.14 -26.05 10.31
CA GLN A 78 -7.58 -26.27 10.18
C GLN A 78 -8.32 -25.04 9.60
N GLU A 79 -7.84 -23.83 9.87
CA GLU A 79 -8.37 -22.59 9.28
C GLU A 79 -8.31 -22.58 7.74
N GLY A 80 -7.29 -23.21 7.16
CA GLY A 80 -7.17 -23.37 5.71
C GLY A 80 -8.14 -24.39 5.15
N VAL A 81 -8.29 -25.53 5.82
CA VAL A 81 -9.17 -26.64 5.41
C VAL A 81 -10.66 -26.27 5.52
N GLN A 82 -11.01 -25.43 6.50
CA GLN A 82 -12.40 -25.01 6.73
C GLN A 82 -12.89 -23.90 5.77
N ASN A 83 -12.08 -23.50 4.77
CA ASN A 83 -12.40 -22.43 3.81
C ASN A 83 -12.81 -21.08 4.45
N VAL A 84 -12.54 -20.88 5.75
CA VAL A 84 -12.85 -19.63 6.46
C VAL A 84 -12.09 -18.46 5.82
N LEU A 85 -10.90 -18.75 5.28
CA LEU A 85 -10.08 -17.83 4.51
C LEU A 85 -10.73 -17.49 3.16
N PHE A 86 -11.21 -18.49 2.41
CA PHE A 86 -11.88 -18.34 1.11
C PHE A 86 -13.37 -17.98 1.26
N SER A 87 -13.68 -17.02 2.10
CA SER A 87 -15.03 -16.50 2.22
C SER A 87 -15.21 -15.30 1.28
N TRP A 88 -16.17 -15.38 0.35
CA TRP A 88 -16.62 -14.26 -0.48
C TRP A 88 -16.76 -12.91 0.25
N PRO A 89 -17.34 -12.81 1.46
CA PRO A 89 -17.41 -11.54 2.18
C PRO A 89 -16.04 -10.93 2.49
N ARG A 90 -14.99 -11.74 2.71
CA ARG A 90 -13.64 -11.24 2.95
C ARG A 90 -13.04 -10.65 1.67
N ILE A 91 -13.21 -11.32 0.53
CA ILE A 91 -12.77 -10.79 -0.77
C ILE A 91 -13.48 -9.46 -1.04
N LEU A 92 -14.81 -9.43 -0.92
CA LEU A 92 -15.61 -8.23 -1.12
C LEU A 92 -15.20 -7.11 -0.15
N GLY A 93 -14.87 -7.43 1.11
CA GLY A 93 -14.33 -6.46 2.06
C GLY A 93 -13.03 -5.80 1.57
N TRP A 94 -12.09 -6.58 1.04
CA TRP A 94 -10.86 -6.05 0.44
C TRP A 94 -11.13 -5.25 -0.84
N MET A 95 -12.08 -5.68 -1.68
CA MET A 95 -12.50 -4.94 -2.86
C MET A 95 -13.11 -3.58 -2.48
N CYS A 96 -14.03 -3.55 -1.52
CA CYS A 96 -14.63 -2.34 -0.98
C CYS A 96 -13.57 -1.40 -0.38
N ASN A 97 -12.58 -1.93 0.35
CA ASN A 97 -11.46 -1.14 0.85
C ASN A 97 -10.65 -0.50 -0.31
N GLY A 98 -10.48 -1.22 -1.43
CA GLY A 98 -9.84 -0.70 -2.63
C GLY A 98 -10.63 0.46 -3.25
N VAL A 99 -11.95 0.32 -3.35
CA VAL A 99 -12.84 1.40 -3.80
C VAL A 99 -12.74 2.60 -2.86
N LEU A 100 -12.84 2.42 -1.54
CA LEU A 100 -12.71 3.50 -0.56
C LEU A 100 -11.35 4.21 -0.68
N THR A 101 -10.26 3.45 -0.82
CA THR A 101 -8.92 4.02 -1.03
C THR A 101 -8.87 4.87 -2.30
N SER A 102 -9.42 4.38 -3.41
CA SER A 102 -9.46 5.14 -4.68
C SER A 102 -10.27 6.43 -4.57
N VAL A 103 -11.39 6.41 -3.85
CA VAL A 103 -12.25 7.57 -3.59
C VAL A 103 -11.47 8.59 -2.77
N VAL A 104 -10.87 8.18 -1.66
CA VAL A 104 -10.06 9.08 -0.82
C VAL A 104 -8.93 9.71 -1.63
N ILE A 105 -8.18 8.90 -2.40
CA ILE A 105 -7.09 9.41 -3.24
C ILE A 105 -7.62 10.46 -4.22
N PHE A 106 -8.62 10.13 -5.02
CA PHE A 106 -9.16 11.01 -6.05
C PHE A 106 -9.71 12.33 -5.47
N PHE A 107 -10.55 12.25 -4.43
CA PHE A 107 -11.15 13.45 -3.84
C PHE A 107 -10.11 14.31 -3.13
N PHE A 108 -9.19 13.74 -2.34
CA PHE A 108 -8.18 14.54 -1.66
C PHE A 108 -7.22 15.20 -2.64
N THR A 109 -6.75 14.48 -3.67
CA THR A 109 -5.81 15.08 -4.64
C THR A 109 -6.49 16.16 -5.48
N THR A 110 -7.72 15.92 -5.92
CA THR A 110 -8.47 16.90 -6.74
C THR A 110 -8.82 18.15 -5.94
N ASN A 111 -9.40 18.01 -4.73
CA ASN A 111 -9.71 19.17 -3.89
C ASN A 111 -8.46 19.95 -3.45
N SER A 112 -7.34 19.26 -3.21
CA SER A 112 -6.09 19.93 -2.82
C SER A 112 -5.46 20.74 -3.95
N MET A 113 -5.70 20.37 -5.22
CA MET A 113 -5.03 20.95 -6.37
C MET A 113 -5.88 21.95 -7.17
N ILE A 114 -7.21 21.95 -7.02
CA ILE A 114 -8.10 22.89 -7.73
C ILE A 114 -7.88 24.35 -7.28
N ASP A 115 -7.63 24.60 -5.99
CA ASP A 115 -7.65 25.97 -5.42
C ASP A 115 -6.26 26.55 -5.12
N GLN A 116 -5.16 25.84 -5.40
CA GLN A 116 -3.83 26.24 -4.92
C GLN A 116 -2.80 26.51 -6.03
N ALA A 117 -2.05 27.61 -5.85
CA ALA A 117 -0.85 27.92 -6.60
C ALA A 117 0.25 26.89 -6.27
N PHE A 118 0.39 25.88 -7.12
CA PHE A 118 1.26 24.72 -6.87
C PHE A 118 2.75 25.04 -7.06
N ARG A 119 3.06 26.06 -7.89
CA ARG A 119 4.42 26.52 -8.21
C ARG A 119 4.74 27.79 -7.43
N LYS A 120 6.03 28.00 -7.09
CA LYS A 120 6.52 29.25 -6.47
C LYS A 120 6.20 30.50 -7.32
N ASP A 121 5.96 30.30 -8.62
CA ASP A 121 5.60 31.34 -9.59
C ASP A 121 4.08 31.62 -9.68
N GLY A 122 3.24 31.01 -8.82
CA GLY A 122 1.81 31.29 -8.80
C GLY A 122 0.98 30.55 -9.86
N GLN A 123 1.60 29.68 -10.67
CA GLN A 123 0.92 28.96 -11.74
C GLN A 123 0.04 27.82 -11.19
N VAL A 124 -1.14 27.67 -11.78
CA VAL A 124 -2.11 26.61 -11.48
C VAL A 124 -1.54 25.26 -11.89
N ALA A 125 -1.83 24.21 -11.11
CA ALA A 125 -1.42 22.86 -11.45
C ALA A 125 -2.10 22.39 -12.74
N ASP A 126 -1.29 22.03 -13.74
CA ASP A 126 -1.80 21.38 -14.93
C ASP A 126 -2.28 19.95 -14.61
N TYR A 127 -3.18 19.44 -15.43
CA TYR A 127 -3.71 18.09 -15.38
C TYR A 127 -2.62 17.01 -15.23
N GLN A 128 -1.48 17.22 -15.87
CA GLN A 128 -0.35 16.29 -15.85
C GLN A 128 0.26 16.16 -14.45
N ILE A 129 0.30 17.27 -13.71
CA ILE A 129 0.80 17.34 -12.32
C ILE A 129 -0.20 16.62 -11.40
N LEU A 130 -1.50 16.80 -11.65
CA LEU A 130 -2.56 16.09 -10.93
C LEU A 130 -2.46 14.58 -11.14
N GLY A 131 -2.31 14.13 -12.38
CA GLY A 131 -2.11 12.72 -12.73
C GLY A 131 -0.87 12.11 -12.07
N ALA A 132 0.27 12.81 -12.13
CA ALA A 132 1.50 12.36 -11.47
C ALA A 132 1.36 12.28 -9.94
N THR A 133 0.72 13.28 -9.32
CA THR A 133 0.47 13.33 -7.87
C THR A 133 -0.47 12.22 -7.44
N MET A 134 -1.59 12.04 -8.16
CA MET A 134 -2.55 10.98 -7.89
C MET A 134 -1.90 9.60 -7.99
N TYR A 135 -1.06 9.36 -9.00
CA TYR A 135 -0.31 8.11 -9.12
C TYR A 135 0.69 7.91 -7.97
N THR A 136 1.44 8.95 -7.58
CA THR A 136 2.36 8.86 -6.43
C THR A 136 1.61 8.48 -5.15
N CYS A 137 0.41 9.05 -4.93
CA CYS A 137 -0.45 8.70 -3.80
C CYS A 137 -0.91 7.23 -3.86
N VAL A 138 -1.28 6.71 -5.04
CA VAL A 138 -1.64 5.29 -5.20
C VAL A 138 -0.46 4.38 -4.84
N VAL A 139 0.74 4.65 -5.37
CA VAL A 139 1.94 3.84 -5.09
C VAL A 139 2.25 3.83 -3.60
N TRP A 140 2.22 4.99 -2.94
CA TRP A 140 2.44 5.07 -1.50
C TRP A 140 1.35 4.37 -0.69
N ALA A 141 0.07 4.64 -0.97
CA ALA A 141 -1.04 4.04 -0.25
C ALA A 141 -1.02 2.51 -0.34
N VAL A 142 -0.78 1.96 -1.54
CA VAL A 142 -0.72 0.52 -1.78
C VAL A 142 0.48 -0.12 -1.08
N ASN A 143 1.66 0.49 -1.12
CA ASN A 143 2.85 -0.01 -0.42
C ASN A 143 2.71 0.08 1.11
N CYS A 144 2.18 1.18 1.64
CA CYS A 144 1.93 1.32 3.08
C CYS A 144 0.81 0.38 3.56
N GLN A 145 -0.24 0.18 2.77
CA GLN A 145 -1.28 -0.81 3.05
C GLN A 145 -0.68 -2.22 3.14
N MET A 146 0.29 -2.53 2.28
CA MET A 146 1.03 -3.80 2.36
C MET A 146 1.81 -3.89 3.67
N ALA A 147 2.56 -2.85 4.01
CA ALA A 147 3.33 -2.80 5.25
C ALA A 147 2.46 -3.02 6.50
N LEU A 148 1.25 -2.44 6.54
CA LEU A 148 0.28 -2.64 7.62
C LEU A 148 -0.36 -4.04 7.63
N SER A 149 -0.36 -4.73 6.49
CA SER A 149 -0.97 -6.07 6.37
C SER A 149 0.00 -7.18 6.73
N ILE A 150 1.31 -6.89 6.75
CA ILE A 150 2.36 -7.83 7.14
C ILE A 150 2.42 -7.91 8.67
N ASN A 151 2.46 -9.14 9.20
CA ASN A 151 2.58 -9.36 10.65
C ASN A 151 4.04 -9.41 11.12
N TYR A 152 4.92 -10.06 10.35
CA TYR A 152 6.34 -10.19 10.69
C TYR A 152 7.19 -9.38 9.72
N PHE A 153 7.61 -8.20 10.18
CA PHE A 153 8.36 -7.27 9.34
C PHE A 153 9.83 -7.67 9.26
N THR A 154 10.21 -8.31 8.14
CA THR A 154 11.61 -8.73 7.89
C THR A 154 12.39 -7.66 7.11
N TRP A 155 13.72 -7.68 7.24
CA TRP A 155 14.60 -6.79 6.48
C TRP A 155 14.42 -6.92 4.95
N ILE A 156 14.14 -8.14 4.48
CA ILE A 156 13.90 -8.42 3.06
C ILE A 156 12.63 -7.68 2.59
N GLN A 157 11.53 -7.79 3.34
CA GLN A 157 10.28 -7.10 3.01
C GLN A 157 10.46 -5.57 3.02
N HIS A 158 11.20 -5.03 4.00
CA HIS A 158 11.53 -3.61 4.06
C HIS A 158 12.27 -3.17 2.77
N PHE A 159 13.29 -3.92 2.36
CA PHE A 159 14.04 -3.63 1.14
C PHE A 159 13.14 -3.60 -0.11
N PHE A 160 12.21 -4.54 -0.25
CA PHE A 160 11.32 -4.58 -1.41
C PHE A 160 10.25 -3.48 -1.41
N ILE A 161 9.69 -3.13 -0.24
CA ILE A 161 8.71 -2.03 -0.11
C ILE A 161 9.37 -0.70 -0.45
N TRP A 162 10.50 -0.38 0.20
CA TRP A 162 11.24 0.85 -0.08
C TRP A 162 11.86 0.86 -1.47
N GLY A 163 12.31 -0.31 -1.95
CA GLY A 163 12.80 -0.50 -3.30
C GLY A 163 11.74 -0.17 -4.34
N SER A 164 10.48 -0.58 -4.15
CA SER A 164 9.36 -0.21 -5.04
C SER A 164 9.13 1.29 -5.09
N ILE A 165 9.10 1.95 -3.92
CA ILE A 165 8.94 3.40 -3.82
C ILE A 165 10.11 4.13 -4.50
N ALA A 166 11.35 3.69 -4.23
CA ALA A 166 12.54 4.26 -4.86
C ALA A 166 12.54 4.06 -6.38
N LEU A 167 12.14 2.88 -6.87
CA LEU A 167 12.04 2.58 -8.30
C LEU A 167 11.03 3.50 -8.97
N TRP A 168 9.90 3.80 -8.32
CA TRP A 168 8.92 4.79 -8.82
C TRP A 168 9.53 6.19 -9.00
N TYR A 169 10.26 6.69 -8.00
CA TYR A 169 10.92 8.00 -8.11
C TYR A 169 12.05 8.01 -9.14
N ILE A 170 12.87 6.96 -9.20
CA ILE A 170 13.93 6.81 -10.21
C ILE A 170 13.31 6.81 -11.61
N PHE A 171 12.22 6.08 -11.80
CA PHE A 171 11.51 6.04 -13.06
C PHE A 171 10.95 7.41 -13.45
N LEU A 172 10.33 8.14 -12.52
CA LEU A 172 9.86 9.51 -12.78
C LEU A 172 10.99 10.46 -13.18
N VAL A 173 12.16 10.34 -12.55
CA VAL A 173 13.34 11.15 -12.89
C VAL A 173 13.85 10.80 -14.29
N ILE A 174 14.08 9.52 -14.57
CA ILE A 174 14.57 9.06 -15.88
C ILE A 174 13.59 9.44 -16.99
N PHE A 175 12.29 9.19 -16.79
CA PHE A 175 11.24 9.52 -17.76
C PHE A 175 11.08 11.04 -17.96
N GLY A 176 11.38 11.84 -16.93
CA GLY A 176 11.43 13.30 -17.02
C GLY A 176 12.62 13.85 -17.80
N PHE A 177 13.71 13.08 -17.96
CA PHE A 177 14.90 13.44 -18.75
C PHE A 177 14.87 12.91 -20.20
N LEU A 178 13.96 12.00 -20.53
CA LEU A 178 13.81 11.49 -21.89
C LEU A 178 13.32 12.59 -22.85
N PRO A 179 13.69 12.50 -24.15
CA PRO A 179 13.31 13.50 -25.14
C PRO A 179 11.77 13.63 -25.24
N PRO A 180 11.26 14.84 -25.56
CA PRO A 180 9.82 15.15 -25.58
C PRO A 180 9.00 14.34 -26.60
N ASN A 181 9.67 13.64 -27.53
CA ASN A 181 9.02 12.69 -28.45
C ASN A 181 8.51 11.42 -27.77
N VAL A 182 9.05 11.07 -26.60
CA VAL A 182 8.67 9.89 -25.80
C VAL A 182 7.99 10.31 -24.50
N SER A 183 8.43 11.43 -23.92
CA SER A 183 7.87 12.03 -22.70
C SER A 183 7.03 13.25 -23.06
N THR A 184 5.93 13.05 -23.79
CA THR A 184 5.02 14.12 -24.21
C THR A 184 4.40 14.86 -23.02
N THR A 185 3.99 14.12 -22.00
CA THR A 185 3.09 14.61 -20.91
C THR A 185 3.78 14.61 -19.54
N ALA A 186 5.05 14.21 -19.44
CA ALA A 186 5.75 14.02 -18.16
C ALA A 186 7.15 14.64 -18.13
N TYR A 187 7.51 15.44 -19.15
CA TYR A 187 8.81 16.10 -19.23
C TYR A 187 8.98 17.06 -18.06
N ARG A 188 9.97 16.78 -17.20
CA ARG A 188 10.35 17.56 -16.01
C ARG A 188 9.27 17.85 -14.95
N VAL A 189 8.10 17.21 -15.02
CA VAL A 189 6.99 17.41 -14.06
C VAL A 189 7.44 17.17 -12.61
N LEU A 190 8.21 16.11 -12.34
CA LEU A 190 8.68 15.85 -10.98
C LEU A 190 9.75 16.85 -10.52
N VAL A 191 10.76 17.13 -11.35
CA VAL A 191 11.92 17.93 -10.94
C VAL A 191 11.58 19.42 -10.83
N GLU A 192 10.69 19.93 -11.68
CA GLU A 192 10.36 21.36 -11.74
C GLU A 192 9.07 21.75 -11.01
N ALA A 193 8.12 20.84 -10.81
CA ALA A 193 6.83 21.16 -10.18
C ALA A 193 6.59 20.39 -8.87
N CYS A 194 6.74 19.06 -8.86
CA CYS A 194 6.37 18.26 -7.67
C CYS A 194 7.43 18.26 -6.56
N ALA A 195 8.70 17.98 -6.88
CA ALA A 195 9.79 17.89 -5.90
C ALA A 195 10.05 19.19 -5.12
N PRO A 196 10.06 20.39 -5.74
CA PRO A 196 10.31 21.64 -5.01
C PRO A 196 9.11 22.15 -4.20
N SER A 197 7.92 21.56 -4.37
CA SER A 197 6.71 21.97 -3.66
C SER A 197 6.52 21.18 -2.37
N ALA A 198 6.64 21.83 -1.22
CA ALA A 198 6.36 21.20 0.08
C ALA A 198 4.90 20.74 0.20
N PHE A 199 3.98 21.41 -0.51
CA PHE A 199 2.57 21.07 -0.53
C PHE A 199 2.32 19.68 -1.15
N HIS A 200 3.04 19.33 -2.22
CA HIS A 200 2.95 18.01 -2.84
C HIS A 200 3.24 16.87 -1.86
N TRP A 201 4.30 17.00 -1.07
CA TRP A 201 4.67 16.00 -0.04
C TRP A 201 3.64 15.91 1.09
N LEU A 202 3.09 17.05 1.50
CA LEU A 202 2.05 17.10 2.52
C LEU A 202 0.76 16.42 2.02
N VAL A 203 0.35 16.68 0.78
CA VAL A 203 -0.81 16.01 0.15
C VAL A 203 -0.60 14.51 0.10
N ILE A 204 0.57 14.02 -0.34
CA ILE A 204 0.87 12.58 -0.34
C ILE A 204 0.69 12.01 1.08
N LEU A 205 1.28 12.64 2.09
CA LEU A 205 1.19 12.17 3.47
C LEU A 205 -0.26 12.13 3.97
N LEU A 206 -1.04 13.19 3.74
CA LEU A 206 -2.45 13.26 4.14
C LEU A 206 -3.30 12.21 3.44
N VAL A 207 -3.11 12.03 2.14
CA VAL A 207 -3.83 11.02 1.34
C VAL A 207 -3.50 9.62 1.84
N VAL A 208 -2.22 9.34 2.11
CA VAL A 208 -1.80 8.03 2.62
C VAL A 208 -2.41 7.77 3.99
N ILE A 209 -2.30 8.69 4.94
CA ILE A 209 -2.88 8.51 6.28
C ILE A 209 -4.40 8.31 6.20
N SER A 210 -5.10 9.17 5.46
CA SER A 210 -6.56 9.09 5.33
C SER A 210 -7.02 7.81 4.63
N SER A 211 -6.28 7.30 3.66
CA SER A 211 -6.63 6.05 2.96
C SER A 211 -6.42 4.80 3.83
N LEU A 212 -5.43 4.82 4.74
CA LEU A 212 -5.10 3.68 5.60
C LEU A 212 -5.94 3.63 6.88
N LEU A 213 -6.44 4.78 7.34
CA LEU A 213 -7.19 4.92 8.60
C LEU A 213 -8.43 4.01 8.68
N PRO A 214 -9.29 3.88 7.65
CA PRO A 214 -10.43 2.98 7.67
C PRO A 214 -10.03 1.53 7.87
N TYR A 215 -8.99 1.07 7.16
CA TYR A 215 -8.49 -0.28 7.28
C TYR A 215 -7.89 -0.53 8.67
N PHE A 216 -7.04 0.38 9.15
CA PHE A 216 -6.42 0.29 10.46
C PHE A 216 -7.46 0.25 11.58
N SER A 217 -8.47 1.13 11.52
CA SER A 217 -9.56 1.18 12.50
C SER A 217 -10.36 -0.11 12.51
N TYR A 218 -10.69 -0.64 11.33
CA TYR A 218 -11.39 -1.92 11.19
C TYR A 218 -10.58 -3.08 11.78
N ARG A 219 -9.29 -3.17 11.46
CA ARG A 219 -8.37 -4.21 11.97
C ARG A 219 -8.21 -4.12 13.48
N ALA A 220 -8.04 -2.91 14.02
CA ALA A 220 -7.92 -2.68 15.47
C ALA A 220 -9.20 -3.06 16.21
N PHE A 221 -10.37 -2.68 15.68
CA PHE A 221 -11.67 -3.08 16.24
C PHE A 221 -11.85 -4.60 16.20
N GLN A 222 -11.56 -5.23 15.05
CA GLN A 222 -11.65 -6.68 14.91
C GLN A 222 -10.73 -7.40 15.90
N SER A 223 -9.47 -6.98 16.00
CA SER A 223 -8.50 -7.58 16.91
C SER A 223 -8.91 -7.45 18.39
N ARG A 224 -9.63 -6.39 18.76
CA ARG A 224 -10.06 -6.17 20.16
C ARG A 224 -11.31 -6.95 20.53
N PHE A 225 -12.30 -7.01 19.64
CA PHE A 225 -13.61 -7.61 19.95
C PHE A 225 -13.76 -9.05 19.48
N ARG A 226 -13.09 -9.44 18.38
CA ARG A 226 -13.14 -10.78 17.78
C ARG A 226 -11.77 -11.15 17.19
N PRO A 227 -10.75 -11.39 18.03
CA PRO A 227 -9.42 -11.75 17.55
C PRO A 227 -9.48 -13.07 16.78
N MET A 228 -8.79 -13.13 15.64
CA MET A 228 -8.64 -14.39 14.91
C MET A 228 -7.62 -15.29 15.60
N TYR A 229 -7.64 -16.60 15.34
CA TYR A 229 -6.72 -17.55 15.97
C TYR A 229 -5.24 -17.19 15.80
N HIS A 230 -4.86 -16.59 14.66
CA HIS A 230 -3.49 -16.10 14.47
C HIS A 230 -3.13 -14.93 15.38
N ASP A 231 -4.05 -13.98 15.59
CA ASP A 231 -3.85 -12.84 16.49
C ASP A 231 -3.65 -13.34 17.94
N ILE A 232 -4.45 -14.33 18.36
CA ILE A 232 -4.35 -14.93 19.70
C ILE A 232 -2.98 -15.60 19.91
N ILE A 233 -2.48 -16.33 18.91
CA ILE A 233 -1.19 -17.02 19.00
C ILE A 233 -0.04 -16.02 19.04
N GLN A 234 -0.13 -14.93 18.28
CA GLN A 234 0.85 -13.84 18.32
C GLN A 234 0.85 -13.12 19.68
N MET A 235 -0.33 -12.80 20.22
CA MET A 235 -0.46 -12.20 21.56
C MET A 235 0.16 -13.10 22.64
N ARG A 236 -0.15 -14.40 22.64
CA ARG A 236 0.45 -15.36 23.59
C ARG A 236 1.97 -15.47 23.43
N ARG A 237 2.50 -15.31 22.22
CA ARG A 237 3.96 -15.31 21.98
C ARG A 237 4.61 -14.05 22.54
N ALA A 238 3.98 -12.89 22.35
CA ALA A 238 4.45 -11.64 22.94
C ALA A 238 4.45 -11.72 24.46
N GLU A 239 3.35 -12.20 25.07
CA GLU A 239 3.26 -12.42 26.52
C GLU A 239 4.27 -13.45 27.04
N GLY A 240 4.53 -14.52 26.27
CA GLY A 240 5.54 -15.53 26.61
C GLY A 240 6.96 -14.97 26.60
N ALA A 241 7.30 -14.20 25.57
CA ALA A 241 8.60 -13.53 25.46
C ALA A 241 8.80 -12.47 26.57
N GLU A 242 7.76 -11.72 26.91
CA GLU A 242 7.80 -10.77 28.03
C GLU A 242 8.04 -11.46 29.38
N ARG A 243 7.47 -12.66 29.58
CA ARG A 243 7.71 -13.45 30.79
C ARG A 243 9.14 -13.99 30.88
N GLU A 244 9.72 -14.40 29.76
CA GLU A 244 11.14 -14.83 29.71
C GLU A 244 12.07 -13.64 29.99
N ILE A 245 11.84 -12.49 29.34
CA ILE A 245 12.63 -11.26 29.58
C ILE A 245 12.51 -10.80 31.04
N SER A 246 11.30 -10.82 31.62
CA SER A 246 11.07 -10.48 33.03
C SER A 246 11.76 -11.45 33.98
N GLY A 247 11.78 -12.75 33.64
CA GLY A 247 12.50 -13.79 34.37
C GLY A 247 14.03 -13.58 34.35
N GLU A 248 14.61 -13.23 33.19
CA GLU A 248 16.04 -12.91 33.08
C GLU A 248 16.40 -11.63 33.83
N LEU A 249 15.56 -10.59 33.77
CA LEU A 249 15.79 -9.35 34.51
C LEU A 249 15.76 -9.58 36.03
N THR A 250 14.81 -10.38 36.52
CA THR A 250 14.72 -10.71 37.95
C THR A 250 15.82 -11.66 38.42
N ALA A 251 16.36 -12.51 37.54
CA ALA A 251 17.54 -13.32 37.83
C ALA A 251 18.83 -12.49 37.85
N GLY A 252 18.98 -11.53 36.94
CA GLY A 252 20.15 -10.63 36.89
C GLY A 252 20.25 -9.63 38.05
N VAL A 253 19.14 -9.31 38.72
CA VAL A 253 19.11 -8.43 39.92
C VAL A 253 19.44 -9.19 41.22
N ARG A 254 19.50 -10.54 41.20
CA ARG A 254 19.82 -11.37 42.37
C ARG A 254 21.30 -11.82 42.44
N LEU A 255 22.15 -11.31 41.55
CA LEU A 255 23.61 -11.49 41.55
C LEU A 255 24.30 -10.18 41.94
#